data_AF-A0A7S3T142-F1
#
_entry.id   AF-A0A7S3T142-F1
#
_cell.length_a   1.000
_cell.length_b   1.000
_cell.length_c   1.000
_cell.angle_alpha   90.00
_cell.angle_beta   90.00
_cell.angle_gamma   90.00
#
_symmetry.space_group_name_H-M   'P 1'
#
loop_
_entity.id
_entity.type
_entity.pdbx_description
1 polymer ?
#
loop_
_entity_poly.entity_id
_entity_poly.type
_entity_poly.pdbx_seq_one_letter_code
_entity_poly.pdbx_strand_id
1 'polypeptide(L)'
;ASAPPQGKSGGDYQKLAQWMEKTTPELRETVFASVNPNGSAAIEAVDFLSLHLHTAVLAARRLEHFQTWIYENFGRTTEVFRRIFLTLDEEQSGVLTRKVFVDGAKSLGYPCDTTTTRSMFSLLDRNFDGKVSLQDFQKLLEFDGENILKDLDALKQMS
;
A
#
# COMPACT_ATOMS: atom_id res chain seq x y z
N ALA A 1 20.55 11.39 -31.94
CA ALA A 1 21.20 11.04 -30.66
C ALA A 1 21.16 12.27 -29.77
N SER A 2 20.23 12.31 -28.82
CA SER A 2 20.07 13.44 -27.90
C SER A 2 20.78 13.12 -26.60
N ALA A 3 21.67 14.02 -26.16
CA ALA A 3 22.49 13.85 -24.97
C ALA A 3 21.62 13.75 -23.69
N PRO A 4 22.05 13.01 -22.65
CA PRO A 4 21.27 12.89 -21.42
C PRO A 4 21.30 14.20 -20.61
N PRO A 5 20.19 14.57 -19.95
CA PRO A 5 20.15 15.75 -19.10
C PRO A 5 21.05 15.56 -17.87
N GLN A 6 21.89 16.56 -17.59
CA GLN A 6 22.79 16.57 -16.46
C GLN A 6 22.01 16.87 -15.17
N GLY A 7 21.67 15.80 -14.43
CA GLY A 7 21.05 15.96 -13.12
C GLY A 7 20.65 14.63 -12.48
N LYS A 8 21.54 14.13 -11.60
CA LYS A 8 21.43 12.99 -10.66
C LYS A 8 21.97 11.62 -11.15
N SER A 9 23.01 11.18 -10.41
CA SER A 9 23.30 9.79 -10.01
C SER A 9 23.79 8.80 -11.08
N GLY A 10 25.09 8.81 -11.37
CA GLY A 10 25.74 7.78 -12.21
C GLY A 10 25.56 6.32 -11.75
N GLY A 11 25.15 6.10 -10.48
CA GLY A 11 24.87 4.77 -9.94
C GLY A 11 23.52 4.18 -10.37
N ASP A 12 22.51 5.02 -10.65
CA ASP A 12 21.18 4.52 -11.04
C ASP A 12 21.14 4.12 -12.52
N TYR A 13 21.85 4.87 -13.38
CA TYR A 13 22.04 4.48 -14.78
C TYR A 13 22.85 3.18 -14.92
N GLN A 14 23.79 2.93 -14.01
CA GLN A 14 24.57 1.69 -14.02
C GLN A 14 23.72 0.47 -13.65
N LYS A 15 22.79 0.59 -12.71
CA LYS A 15 21.82 -0.48 -12.38
C LYS A 15 20.88 -0.76 -13.55
N LEU A 16 20.41 0.28 -14.23
CA LEU A 16 19.53 0.17 -15.39
C LEU A 16 20.26 -0.50 -16.57
N ALA A 17 21.53 -0.13 -16.82
CA ALA A 17 22.36 -0.77 -17.82
C ALA A 17 22.60 -2.26 -17.53
N GLN A 18 22.94 -2.61 -16.29
CA GLN A 18 23.10 -4.01 -15.87
C GLN A 18 21.80 -4.81 -15.99
N TRP A 19 20.64 -4.19 -15.76
CA TRP A 19 19.36 -4.84 -15.96
C TRP A 19 19.05 -5.07 -17.44
N MET A 20 19.37 -4.10 -18.31
CA MET A 20 19.22 -4.26 -19.77
C MET A 20 20.10 -5.40 -20.31
N GLU A 21 21.31 -5.57 -19.79
CA GLU A 21 22.20 -6.69 -20.19
C GLU A 21 21.65 -8.06 -19.76
N LYS A 22 20.89 -8.12 -18.66
CA LYS A 22 20.36 -9.37 -18.08
C LYS A 22 18.95 -9.74 -18.56
N THR A 23 18.32 -8.92 -19.38
CA THR A 23 16.91 -9.09 -19.80
C THR A 23 16.76 -9.12 -21.31
N THR A 24 15.82 -9.93 -21.81
CA THR A 24 15.54 -10.01 -23.24
C THR A 24 14.69 -8.82 -23.72
N PRO A 25 14.72 -8.47 -25.02
CA PRO A 25 13.86 -7.43 -25.58
C PRO A 25 12.37 -7.64 -25.25
N GLU A 26 11.89 -8.88 -25.33
CA GLU A 26 10.48 -9.25 -25.09
C GLU A 26 10.09 -9.02 -23.62
N LEU A 27 10.97 -9.34 -22.68
CA LEU A 27 10.75 -9.08 -21.26
C LEU A 27 10.73 -7.57 -20.97
N ARG A 28 11.60 -6.79 -21.60
CA ARG A 28 11.63 -5.33 -21.43
C ARG A 28 10.37 -4.67 -21.98
N GLU A 29 9.89 -5.13 -23.12
CA GLU A 29 8.64 -4.67 -23.73
C GLU A 29 7.43 -5.04 -22.86
N THR A 30 7.42 -6.25 -22.29
CA THR A 30 6.39 -6.67 -21.32
C THR A 30 6.37 -5.79 -20.08
N VAL A 31 7.54 -5.47 -19.52
CA VAL A 31 7.65 -4.58 -18.35
C VAL A 31 7.18 -3.18 -18.72
N PHE A 32 7.60 -2.64 -19.86
CA PHE A 32 7.17 -1.32 -20.34
C PHE A 32 5.66 -1.25 -20.50
N ALA A 33 5.04 -2.23 -21.18
CA ALA A 33 3.59 -2.30 -21.35
C ALA A 33 2.85 -2.42 -20.00
N SER A 34 3.41 -3.12 -19.01
CA SER A 34 2.79 -3.29 -17.70
C SER A 34 2.70 -1.99 -16.87
N VAL A 35 3.61 -1.05 -17.10
CA VAL A 35 3.65 0.25 -16.41
C VAL A 35 3.19 1.40 -17.29
N ASN A 36 2.74 1.10 -18.51
CA ASN A 36 2.26 2.06 -19.51
C ASN A 36 0.92 1.60 -20.09
N PRO A 37 -0.14 1.53 -19.27
CA PRO A 37 -1.42 0.96 -19.68
C PRO A 37 -2.10 1.73 -20.82
N ASN A 38 -1.75 3.01 -21.05
CA ASN A 38 -2.29 3.79 -22.17
C ASN A 38 -1.58 3.50 -23.51
N GLY A 39 -0.50 2.72 -23.51
CA GLY A 39 0.24 2.33 -24.72
C GLY A 39 0.97 3.47 -25.41
N SER A 40 1.25 4.57 -24.70
CA SER A 40 1.98 5.72 -25.22
C SER A 40 3.43 5.39 -25.56
N ALA A 41 4.11 6.26 -26.30
CA ALA A 41 5.51 6.04 -26.69
C ALA A 41 6.51 6.16 -25.51
N ALA A 42 6.09 6.71 -24.38
CA ALA A 42 6.90 6.91 -23.19
C ALA A 42 6.01 6.83 -21.95
N ILE A 43 6.51 6.32 -20.83
CA ILE A 43 5.74 6.30 -19.57
C ILE A 43 5.48 7.75 -19.13
N GLU A 44 4.21 8.12 -18.99
CA GLU A 44 3.77 9.45 -18.59
C GLU A 44 3.36 9.49 -17.12
N ALA A 45 3.19 10.70 -16.57
CA ALA A 45 2.75 10.87 -15.18
C ALA A 45 1.38 10.20 -14.92
N VAL A 46 0.49 10.20 -15.92
CA VAL A 46 -0.83 9.55 -15.84
C VAL A 46 -0.73 8.03 -15.69
N ASP A 47 0.30 7.40 -16.26
CA ASP A 47 0.55 5.97 -16.13
C ASP A 47 0.92 5.59 -14.69
N PHE A 48 1.71 6.45 -14.04
CA PHE A 48 1.99 6.30 -12.61
C PHE A 48 0.76 6.55 -11.76
N LEU A 49 -0.12 7.51 -12.10
CA LEU A 49 -1.37 7.74 -11.36
C LEU A 49 -2.25 6.49 -11.39
N SER A 50 -2.38 5.84 -12.55
CA SER A 50 -3.09 4.57 -12.67
C SER A 50 -2.50 3.51 -11.74
N LEU A 51 -1.17 3.36 -11.69
CA LEU A 51 -0.51 2.38 -10.81
C LEU A 51 -0.72 2.69 -9.31
N HIS A 52 -0.64 3.97 -8.92
CA HIS A 52 -0.90 4.40 -7.54
C HIS A 52 -2.36 4.14 -7.15
N LEU A 53 -3.29 4.34 -8.08
CA LEU A 53 -4.70 4.09 -7.87
C LEU A 53 -5.00 2.60 -7.67
N HIS A 54 -4.42 1.73 -8.49
CA HIS A 54 -4.52 0.27 -8.29
C HIS A 54 -3.94 -0.15 -6.93
N THR A 55 -2.83 0.47 -6.51
CA THR A 55 -2.23 0.22 -5.20
C THR A 55 -3.17 0.66 -4.06
N ALA A 56 -3.81 1.83 -4.19
CA ALA A 56 -4.77 2.33 -3.22
C ALA A 56 -6.01 1.42 -3.14
N VAL A 57 -6.54 0.95 -4.27
CA VAL A 57 -7.65 -0.01 -4.33
C VAL A 57 -7.29 -1.32 -3.62
N LEU A 58 -6.09 -1.86 -3.87
CA LEU A 58 -5.63 -3.08 -3.19
C LEU A 58 -5.47 -2.86 -1.68
N ALA A 59 -4.90 -1.73 -1.27
CA ALA A 59 -4.76 -1.40 0.15
C ALA A 59 -6.13 -1.30 0.83
N ALA A 60 -7.12 -0.68 0.17
CA ALA A 60 -8.47 -0.50 0.70
C ALA A 60 -9.18 -1.85 0.91
N ARG A 61 -9.15 -2.73 -0.10
CA ARG A 61 -9.73 -4.09 -0.02
C ARG A 61 -9.07 -4.93 1.07
N ARG A 62 -7.75 -4.80 1.24
CA ARG A 62 -7.00 -5.53 2.28
C ARG A 62 -7.34 -5.01 3.67
N LEU A 63 -7.50 -3.70 3.82
CA LEU A 63 -7.90 -3.09 5.08
C LEU A 63 -9.34 -3.47 5.46
N GLU A 64 -10.24 -3.49 4.49
CA GLU A 64 -11.61 -3.97 4.66
C GLU A 64 -11.65 -5.43 5.10
N HIS A 65 -10.88 -6.30 4.44
CA HIS A 65 -10.75 -7.69 4.86
C HIS A 65 -10.24 -7.82 6.30
N PHE A 66 -9.24 -7.03 6.71
CA PHE A 66 -8.75 -7.01 8.08
C PHE A 66 -9.82 -6.56 9.08
N GLN A 67 -10.60 -5.53 8.73
CA GLN A 67 -11.73 -5.04 9.52
C GLN A 67 -12.81 -6.13 9.66
N THR A 68 -13.22 -6.77 8.57
CA THR A 68 -14.19 -7.88 8.58
C THR A 68 -13.69 -9.03 9.45
N TRP A 69 -12.42 -9.41 9.30
CA TRP A 69 -11.82 -10.45 10.12
C TRP A 69 -11.86 -10.10 11.62
N ILE A 70 -11.57 -8.84 12.00
CA ILE A 70 -11.72 -8.40 13.40
C ILE A 70 -13.18 -8.57 13.86
N TYR A 71 -14.13 -8.17 13.04
CA TYR A 71 -15.56 -8.25 13.36
C TYR A 71 -16.04 -9.68 13.59
N GLU A 72 -15.56 -10.62 12.78
CA GLU A 72 -15.93 -12.03 12.86
C GLU A 72 -15.31 -12.74 14.08
N ASN A 73 -14.09 -12.34 14.48
CA ASN A 73 -13.33 -13.04 15.52
C ASN A 73 -13.46 -12.41 16.91
N PHE A 74 -13.65 -11.09 16.99
CA PHE A 74 -13.59 -10.36 18.27
C PHE A 74 -14.80 -9.43 18.51
N GLY A 75 -15.46 -8.97 17.45
CA GLY A 75 -16.63 -8.09 17.51
C GLY A 75 -16.37 -6.67 17.00
N ARG A 76 -17.41 -5.81 17.08
CA ARG A 76 -17.46 -4.50 16.38
C ARG A 76 -17.51 -3.28 17.30
N THR A 77 -17.06 -3.41 18.55
CA THR A 77 -17.15 -2.30 19.52
C THR A 77 -15.83 -1.54 19.63
N THR A 78 -15.91 -0.27 20.02
CA THR A 78 -14.74 0.57 20.33
C THR A 78 -13.81 -0.06 21.34
N GLU A 79 -14.35 -0.76 22.33
CA GLU A 79 -13.59 -1.47 23.36
C GLU A 79 -12.85 -2.69 22.80
N VAL A 80 -13.44 -3.43 21.86
CA VAL A 80 -12.76 -4.54 21.16
C VAL A 80 -11.55 -4.02 20.40
N PHE A 81 -11.70 -2.94 19.63
CA PHE A 81 -10.59 -2.35 18.87
C PHE A 81 -9.50 -1.80 19.78
N ARG A 82 -9.88 -1.21 20.92
CA ARG A 82 -8.92 -0.78 21.94
C ARG A 82 -8.11 -1.96 22.49
N ARG A 83 -8.76 -3.07 22.81
CA ARG A 83 -8.07 -4.29 23.30
C ARG A 83 -7.14 -4.86 22.25
N ILE A 84 -7.60 -4.96 21.00
CA ILE A 84 -6.76 -5.42 19.89
C ILE A 84 -5.54 -4.53 19.75
N PHE A 85 -5.70 -3.20 19.73
CA PHE A 85 -4.58 -2.27 19.68
C PHE A 85 -3.56 -2.53 20.79
N LEU A 86 -4.01 -2.70 22.03
CA LEU A 86 -3.13 -2.99 23.16
C LEU A 86 -2.43 -4.36 23.04
N THR A 87 -3.08 -5.34 22.42
CA THR A 87 -2.43 -6.62 22.11
C THR A 87 -1.37 -6.48 21.02
N LEU A 88 -1.57 -5.58 20.05
CA LEU A 88 -0.59 -5.30 18.99
C LEU A 88 0.59 -4.46 19.52
N ASP A 89 0.33 -3.53 20.44
CA ASP A 89 1.33 -2.67 21.08
C ASP A 89 1.99 -3.37 22.28
N GLU A 90 2.65 -4.51 22.02
CA GLU A 90 3.28 -5.34 23.06
C GLU A 90 4.28 -4.54 23.92
N GLU A 91 5.01 -3.61 23.29
CA GLU A 91 5.98 -2.73 23.96
C GLU A 91 5.33 -1.53 24.68
N GLN A 92 4.00 -1.38 24.62
CA GLN A 92 3.24 -0.28 25.23
C GLN A 92 3.77 1.11 24.85
N SER A 93 4.21 1.24 23.61
CA SER A 93 4.78 2.48 23.07
C SER A 93 3.71 3.56 22.82
N GLY A 94 2.43 3.18 22.82
CA GLY A 94 1.27 4.02 22.51
C GLY A 94 1.02 4.19 21.00
N VAL A 95 1.86 3.60 20.15
CA VAL A 95 1.78 3.71 18.69
C VAL A 95 2.21 2.42 18.00
N LEU A 96 1.57 2.08 16.88
CA LEU A 96 1.99 0.95 16.06
C LEU A 96 2.85 1.46 14.91
N THR A 97 4.14 1.12 14.91
CA THR A 97 4.95 1.23 13.70
C THR A 97 4.55 0.15 12.70
N ARG A 98 4.94 0.29 11.43
CA ARG A 98 4.69 -0.71 10.40
C ARG A 98 5.13 -2.12 10.80
N LYS A 99 6.29 -2.24 11.46
CA LYS A 99 6.83 -3.52 11.92
C LYS A 99 5.97 -4.09 13.04
N VAL A 100 5.69 -3.30 14.07
CA VAL A 100 4.88 -3.71 15.23
C VAL A 100 3.48 -4.13 14.80
N PHE A 101 2.85 -3.39 13.88
CA PHE A 101 1.55 -3.76 13.34
C PHE A 101 1.57 -5.11 12.62
N VAL A 102 2.56 -5.35 11.74
CA VAL A 102 2.64 -6.60 10.97
C VAL A 102 2.93 -7.79 11.89
N ASP A 103 3.88 -7.64 12.81
CA ASP A 103 4.26 -8.68 13.76
C ASP A 103 3.08 -8.98 14.71
N GLY A 104 2.46 -7.95 15.26
CA GLY A 104 1.28 -8.07 16.13
C GLY A 104 0.08 -8.71 15.42
N ALA A 105 -0.24 -8.31 14.19
CA ALA A 105 -1.37 -8.88 13.44
C ALA A 105 -1.16 -10.38 13.19
N LYS A 106 0.08 -10.79 12.92
CA LYS A 106 0.44 -12.20 12.81
C LYS A 106 0.30 -12.93 14.14
N SER A 107 0.79 -12.35 15.24
CA SER A 107 0.65 -12.92 16.60
C SER A 107 -0.82 -13.05 17.03
N LEU A 108 -1.68 -12.12 16.60
CA LEU A 108 -3.13 -12.12 16.83
C LEU A 108 -3.87 -13.18 15.99
N GLY A 109 -3.19 -13.82 15.03
CA GLY A 109 -3.75 -14.88 14.20
C GLY A 109 -4.41 -14.41 12.90
N TYR A 110 -4.11 -13.20 12.41
CA TYR A 110 -4.61 -12.74 11.12
C TYR A 110 -4.11 -13.66 9.98
N PRO A 111 -5.00 -14.21 9.13
CA PRO A 111 -4.62 -15.28 8.20
C PRO A 111 -3.81 -14.84 6.98
N CYS A 112 -3.64 -13.54 6.74
CA CYS A 112 -2.91 -13.05 5.57
C CYS A 112 -1.40 -12.91 5.81
N ASP A 113 -0.64 -12.97 4.72
CA ASP A 113 0.82 -12.85 4.75
C ASP A 113 1.31 -11.43 5.11
N THR A 114 2.60 -11.33 5.45
CA THR A 114 3.25 -10.08 5.86
C THR A 114 3.23 -8.99 4.79
N THR A 115 3.29 -9.34 3.51
CA THR A 115 3.25 -8.37 2.40
C THR A 115 1.86 -7.76 2.27
N THR A 116 0.83 -8.60 2.35
CA THR A 116 -0.58 -8.19 2.38
C THR A 116 -0.85 -7.28 3.58
N THR A 117 -0.48 -7.70 4.78
CA THR A 117 -0.65 -6.93 6.03
C THR A 117 0.13 -5.61 5.99
N ARG A 118 1.33 -5.61 5.43
CA ARG A 118 2.14 -4.39 5.31
C ARG A 118 1.50 -3.34 4.39
N SER A 119 0.79 -3.78 3.36
CA SER A 119 0.27 -2.89 2.32
C SER A 119 -0.93 -2.06 2.77
N MET A 120 -1.71 -2.53 3.75
CA MET A 120 -2.84 -1.77 4.29
C MET A 120 -2.43 -0.74 5.35
N PHE A 121 -1.20 -0.81 5.89
CA PHE A 121 -0.70 0.12 6.90
C PHE A 121 -0.78 1.59 6.46
N SER A 122 -0.53 1.88 5.17
CA SER A 122 -0.59 3.25 4.64
C SER A 122 -1.99 3.88 4.70
N LEU A 123 -3.05 3.08 4.84
CA LEU A 123 -4.41 3.59 5.04
C LEU A 123 -4.75 3.79 6.52
N LEU A 124 -4.03 3.12 7.43
CA LEU A 124 -4.13 3.33 8.87
C LEU A 124 -3.30 4.56 9.30
N ASP A 125 -2.12 4.75 8.71
CA ASP A 125 -1.20 5.87 8.92
C ASP A 125 -1.67 7.12 8.17
N ARG A 126 -2.72 7.77 8.68
CA ARG A 126 -3.43 8.86 7.99
C ARG A 126 -2.65 10.16 7.88
N ASN A 127 -1.73 10.42 8.82
CA ASN A 127 -0.88 11.60 8.81
C ASN A 127 0.51 11.33 8.18
N PHE A 128 0.75 10.10 7.74
CA PHE A 128 1.99 9.66 7.07
C PHE A 128 3.25 9.87 7.92
N ASP A 129 3.12 9.80 9.25
CA ASP A 129 4.26 9.93 10.16
C ASP A 129 4.95 8.59 10.45
N GLY A 130 4.45 7.51 9.84
CA GLY A 130 4.97 6.15 10.00
C GLY A 130 4.44 5.43 11.24
N LYS A 131 3.47 6.02 11.94
CA LYS A 131 2.90 5.52 13.19
C LYS A 131 1.38 5.51 13.13
N VAL A 132 0.78 4.55 13.81
CA VAL A 132 -0.68 4.46 13.97
C VAL A 132 -0.99 4.61 15.45
N SER A 133 -1.66 5.69 15.81
CA SER A 133 -2.16 5.89 17.18
C SER A 133 -3.40 5.02 17.44
N LEU A 134 -3.78 4.86 18.70
CA LEU A 134 -5.06 4.23 19.06
C LEU A 134 -6.24 4.92 18.36
N GLN A 135 -6.21 6.26 18.26
CA GLN A 135 -7.25 7.03 17.59
C GLN A 135 -7.33 6.68 16.11
N ASP A 136 -6.21 6.57 15.42
CA ASP A 136 -6.18 6.20 14.00
C ASP A 136 -6.63 4.76 13.78
N PHE A 137 -6.22 3.85 14.67
CA PHE A 137 -6.66 2.46 14.64
C PHE A 137 -8.18 2.32 14.86
N GLN A 138 -8.76 3.09 15.78
CA GLN A 138 -10.21 3.05 16.04
C GLN A 138 -11.04 3.56 14.88
N LYS A 139 -10.51 4.43 14.02
CA LYS A 139 -11.20 4.84 12.79
C LYS A 139 -11.39 3.67 11.80
N LEU A 140 -10.75 2.52 12.04
CA LEU A 140 -11.06 1.29 11.33
C LEU A 140 -12.50 0.83 11.58
N LEU A 141 -13.16 1.21 12.68
CA LEU A 141 -14.59 0.95 12.90
C LEU A 141 -15.49 1.65 11.88
N GLU A 142 -15.09 2.84 11.47
CA GLU A 142 -15.82 3.71 10.55
C GLU A 142 -15.30 3.59 9.11
N PHE A 143 -14.32 2.71 8.88
CA PHE A 143 -13.76 2.49 7.56
C PHE A 143 -14.82 1.89 6.63
N ASP A 144 -15.10 2.61 5.55
CA ASP A 144 -16.03 2.23 4.50
C ASP A 144 -15.22 2.00 3.21
N GLY A 145 -14.88 0.74 2.96
CA GLY A 145 -14.11 0.34 1.78
C GLY A 145 -14.86 0.69 0.49
N GLU A 146 -16.18 0.49 0.45
CA GLU A 146 -17.01 0.74 -0.71
C GLU A 146 -17.02 2.21 -1.13
N ASN A 147 -17.15 3.15 -0.18
CA ASN A 147 -17.10 4.57 -0.52
C ASN A 147 -15.72 4.97 -1.04
N ILE A 148 -14.64 4.49 -0.43
CA ILE A 148 -13.28 4.73 -0.93
C ILE A 148 -13.12 4.16 -2.35
N LEU A 149 -13.62 2.95 -2.61
CA LEU A 149 -13.54 2.35 -3.93
C LEU A 149 -14.32 3.15 -4.98
N LYS A 150 -15.49 3.70 -4.64
CA LYS A 150 -16.24 4.62 -5.52
C LYS A 150 -15.47 5.90 -5.80
N ASP A 151 -14.87 6.51 -4.78
CA ASP A 151 -14.08 7.74 -4.94
C ASP A 151 -12.84 7.48 -5.81
N LEU A 152 -12.16 6.34 -5.61
CA LEU A 152 -11.03 5.93 -6.42
C LEU A 152 -11.45 5.63 -7.87
N ASP A 153 -12.60 5.00 -8.09
CA ASP A 153 -13.11 4.78 -9.46
C ASP A 153 -13.46 6.11 -10.14
N ALA A 154 -14.10 7.05 -9.44
CA ALA A 154 -14.36 8.39 -9.96
C ALA A 154 -13.06 9.11 -10.37
N LEU A 155 -12.02 9.04 -9.53
CA LEU A 155 -10.69 9.58 -9.86
C LEU A 155 -10.10 8.94 -11.11
N LYS A 156 -10.28 7.62 -11.29
CA LYS A 156 -9.84 6.90 -12.50
C LYS A 156 -10.50 7.42 -13.77
N GLN A 157 -11.77 7.78 -13.69
CA GLN A 157 -12.54 8.26 -14.85
C GLN A 157 -12.25 9.74 -15.17
N MET A 158 -11.69 10.48 -14.22
CA MET A 158 -11.33 11.90 -14.37
C MET A 158 -9.91 12.11 -14.94
N SER A 159 -9.04 11.10 -14.83
CA SER A 159 -7.66 11.08 -15.35
C SER A 159 -7.58 10.51 -16.75
#